data_AF-A0A2I0HFW7-F1
#
_entry.id   AF-A0A2I0HFW7-F1
#
_cell.length_a   1.000
_cell.length_b   1.000
_cell.length_c   1.000
_cell.angle_alpha   90.00
_cell.angle_beta   90.00
_cell.angle_gamma   90.00
#
_symmetry.space_group_name_H-M   'P 1'
#
loop_
_entity.id
_entity.type
_entity.pdbx_description
1 polymer ?
#
loop_
_entity_poly.entity_id
_entity_poly.type
_entity_poly.pdbx_seq_one_letter_code
_entity_poly.pdbx_strand_id
1 'polypeptide(L)'
;MVKSRCGVPDIIRRPDKSIQNESLPINFHAHYAFLDYFVPWNKTHLTFRFTNTIPSVPVVGLHLAFVRSLKRWESVSPFTFEQANNGQ
;
A
#
# COMPACT_ATOMS: atom_id res chain seq x y z
N MET A 1 21.29 11.58 7.34
CA MET A 1 20.96 10.77 6.15
C MET A 1 19.90 11.52 5.36
N VAL A 2 20.22 12.10 4.19
CA VAL A 2 19.25 12.92 3.43
C VAL A 2 19.08 12.33 2.04
N LYS A 3 18.49 11.13 1.99
CA LYS A 3 18.04 10.51 0.74
C LYS A 3 16.53 10.30 0.86
N SER A 4 15.77 10.69 -0.16
CA SER A 4 14.33 10.42 -0.23
C SER A 4 14.09 8.91 -0.13
N ARG A 5 13.09 8.51 0.65
CA ARG A 5 12.75 7.12 0.96
C ARG A 5 11.25 6.89 0.88
N CYS A 6 10.84 5.63 0.80
CA CYS A 6 9.45 5.25 1.02
C CYS A 6 9.05 5.57 2.47
N GLY A 7 7.79 5.97 2.68
CA GLY A 7 7.24 6.22 4.03
C GLY A 7 6.82 4.96 4.78
N VAL A 8 6.88 3.79 4.13
CA VAL A 8 6.63 2.48 4.77
C VAL A 8 7.85 2.12 5.63
N PRO A 9 7.69 1.84 6.93
CA PRO A 9 8.80 1.45 7.80
C PRO A 9 9.45 0.14 7.41
N ASP A 10 10.76 0.11 7.63
CA ASP A 10 11.60 -1.05 7.35
C ASP A 10 11.40 -2.20 8.35
N ILE A 11 10.90 -1.90 9.56
CA ILE A 11 10.74 -2.88 10.67
C ILE A 11 9.30 -2.83 11.18
N ILE A 12 8.56 -3.93 10.99
CA ILE A 12 7.21 -4.14 11.55
C ILE A 12 7.33 -5.16 12.69
N ARG A 13 7.22 -4.71 13.94
CA ARG A 13 7.16 -5.63 15.10
C ARG A 13 5.73 -6.12 15.24
N ARG A 14 5.50 -7.43 15.04
CA ARG A 14 4.23 -8.04 15.47
C ARG A 14 4.22 -8.11 16.99
N PRO A 15 3.15 -7.70 17.67
CA PRO A 15 3.00 -7.99 19.09
C PRO A 15 2.97 -9.51 19.25
N ASP A 16 3.97 -10.05 19.92
CA ASP A 16 3.94 -11.43 20.39
C ASP A 16 2.88 -11.51 21.49
N LYS A 17 1.95 -12.47 21.39
CA LYS A 17 0.93 -12.70 22.42
C LYS A 17 1.55 -13.16 23.76
N SER A 18 2.85 -13.45 23.80
CA SER A 18 3.55 -13.99 24.97
C SER A 18 4.19 -12.96 25.91
N ILE A 19 4.34 -11.69 25.52
CA ILE A 19 5.10 -10.70 26.33
C ILE A 19 4.16 -9.60 26.83
N GLN A 20 3.53 -9.84 27.97
CA GLN A 20 2.66 -8.85 28.63
C GLN A 20 3.44 -7.76 29.38
N ASN A 21 4.76 -7.87 29.55
CA ASN A 21 5.50 -7.02 30.47
C ASN A 21 6.82 -6.53 29.90
N GLU A 22 6.81 -5.71 28.84
CA GLU A 22 7.90 -4.75 28.64
C GLU A 22 7.32 -3.43 28.14
N SER A 23 7.48 -2.38 28.96
CA SER A 23 7.20 -1.00 28.62
C SER A 23 8.07 -0.58 27.42
N LEU A 24 7.53 -0.73 26.21
CA LEU A 24 8.16 -0.32 24.96
C LEU A 24 8.39 1.21 24.96
N PRO A 25 9.64 1.70 25.03
CA PRO A 25 9.92 3.13 24.99
C PRO A 25 10.28 3.50 23.55
N ILE A 26 9.34 3.36 22.61
CA ILE A 26 9.54 3.91 21.27
C ILE A 26 8.20 4.44 20.78
N ASN A 27 8.04 5.77 20.86
CA ASN A 27 6.95 6.51 20.24
C ASN A 27 7.05 6.36 18.71
N PHE A 28 6.55 5.26 18.15
CA PHE A 28 6.37 5.12 16.72
C PHE A 28 5.14 5.95 16.31
N HIS A 29 5.38 7.19 15.89
CA HIS A 29 4.35 8.06 15.31
C HIS A 29 4.11 7.64 13.85
N ALA A 30 3.53 6.46 13.64
CA ALA A 30 3.09 6.02 12.33
C ALA A 30 1.74 6.69 12.03
N HIS A 31 1.66 7.54 10.99
CA HIS A 31 0.40 8.14 10.52
C HIS A 31 -0.49 7.17 9.73
N TYR A 32 -0.19 5.87 9.78
CA TYR A 32 -0.96 4.84 9.11
C TYR A 32 -1.13 3.68 10.09
N ALA A 33 -2.36 3.16 10.20
CA ALA A 33 -2.64 1.98 10.99
C ALA A 33 -2.33 0.75 10.13
N PHE A 34 -1.50 -0.17 10.63
CA PHE A 34 -1.48 -1.51 10.08
C PHE A 34 -2.83 -2.15 10.44
N LEU A 35 -3.55 -2.67 9.44
CA LEU A 35 -4.62 -3.62 9.71
C LEU A 35 -3.98 -4.80 10.45
N ASP A 36 -4.55 -5.23 11.58
CA ASP A 36 -4.00 -6.26 12.48
C ASP A 36 -3.64 -7.58 11.79
N TYR A 37 -4.07 -7.74 10.54
CA TYR A 37 -3.75 -8.85 9.68
C TYR A 37 -3.42 -8.29 8.30
N PHE A 38 -2.19 -8.51 7.85
CA PHE A 38 -1.82 -8.37 6.44
C PHE A 38 -2.52 -9.52 5.69
N VAL A 39 -3.84 -9.40 5.49
CA VAL A 39 -4.63 -10.46 4.86
C VAL A 39 -4.29 -10.44 3.38
N PRO A 40 -3.72 -11.52 2.84
CA PRO A 40 -3.52 -11.65 1.41
C PRO A 40 -4.86 -11.46 0.69
N TRP A 41 -4.83 -10.92 -0.53
CA TRP A 41 -6.05 -10.86 -1.32
C TRP A 41 -6.58 -12.26 -1.59
N ASN A 42 -7.84 -12.50 -1.22
CA ASN A 42 -8.53 -13.78 -1.46
C ASN A 42 -9.00 -13.94 -2.94
N LYS A 43 -8.85 -12.89 -3.75
CA LYS A 43 -9.23 -12.86 -5.17
C LYS A 43 -8.02 -12.47 -6.00
N THR A 44 -7.97 -12.97 -7.23
CA THR A 44 -6.93 -12.66 -8.21
C THR A 44 -7.27 -11.44 -9.06
N HIS A 45 -8.56 -11.15 -9.28
CA HIS A 45 -9.00 -9.96 -9.97
C HIS A 45 -9.20 -8.80 -8.99
N LEU A 46 -8.33 -7.80 -9.08
CA LEU A 46 -8.31 -6.64 -8.20
C LEU A 46 -8.70 -5.38 -8.98
N THR A 47 -9.55 -4.55 -8.37
CA THR A 47 -9.99 -3.28 -8.97
C THR A 47 -9.33 -2.09 -8.29
N PHE A 48 -8.96 -1.06 -9.04
CA PHE A 48 -8.42 0.18 -8.50
C PHE A 48 -9.20 1.40 -8.98
N ARG A 49 -9.15 2.50 -8.23
CA ARG A 49 -9.81 3.76 -8.59
C ARG A 49 -8.92 4.95 -8.24
N PHE A 50 -8.82 5.90 -9.15
CA PHE A 50 -8.23 7.20 -8.87
C PHE A 50 -9.27 8.10 -8.19
N THR A 51 -9.04 8.45 -6.93
CA THR A 51 -9.99 9.25 -6.12
C THR A 51 -9.67 10.74 -6.16
N ASN A 52 -8.39 11.10 -6.31
CA ASN A 52 -7.92 12.48 -6.24
C ASN A 52 -7.01 12.82 -7.41
N THR A 53 -7.09 14.05 -7.90
CA THR A 53 -6.16 14.65 -8.85
C THR A 53 -5.19 15.56 -8.10
N ILE A 54 -3.88 15.38 -8.29
CA ILE A 54 -2.87 16.28 -7.72
C ILE A 54 -2.76 17.51 -8.64
N PRO A 55 -3.01 18.74 -8.17
CA PRO A 55 -3.06 19.93 -9.03
C PRO A 55 -1.79 20.19 -9.85
N SER A 56 -0.63 19.80 -9.34
CA SER A 56 0.68 20.02 -9.95
C SER A 56 1.14 18.90 -10.89
N VAL A 57 0.38 17.82 -11.05
CA VAL A 57 0.78 16.65 -11.85
C VAL A 57 -0.21 16.41 -12.98
N PRO A 58 0.24 16.32 -14.25
CA PRO A 58 -0.62 15.95 -15.36
C PRO A 58 -1.28 14.59 -15.11
N VAL A 59 -2.61 14.60 -14.98
CA VAL A 59 -3.43 13.43 -14.62
C VAL A 59 -3.19 12.25 -15.56
N VAL A 60 -3.07 12.52 -16.87
CA VAL A 60 -2.82 11.48 -17.88
C VAL A 60 -1.48 10.77 -17.64
N GLY A 61 -0.40 11.53 -17.44
CA GLY A 61 0.92 10.97 -17.18
C GLY A 61 0.97 10.14 -15.90
N LEU A 62 0.29 10.64 -14.85
CA LEU A 62 0.17 9.94 -13.57
C LEU A 62 -0.57 8.62 -13.73
N HIS A 63 -1.76 8.63 -14.36
CA HIS A 63 -2.56 7.42 -14.57
C HIS A 63 -1.79 6.37 -15.38
N LEU A 64 -1.09 6.78 -16.45
CA LEU A 64 -0.26 5.88 -17.25
C LEU A 64 0.86 5.25 -16.42
N ALA A 65 1.50 6.00 -15.52
CA ALA A 65 2.54 5.45 -14.64
C ALA A 65 1.98 4.39 -13.67
N PHE A 66 0.79 4.63 -13.11
CA PHE A 66 0.11 3.65 -12.25
C PHE A 66 -0.28 2.39 -13.02
N VAL A 67 -0.90 2.52 -14.19
CA VAL A 67 -1.31 1.38 -15.03
C VAL A 67 -0.09 0.54 -15.43
N ARG A 68 1.03 1.16 -15.83
CA ARG A 68 2.27 0.44 -16.15
C ARG A 68 2.83 -0.32 -14.95
N SER A 69 2.76 0.28 -13.77
CA SER A 69 3.23 -0.35 -12.53
C SER A 69 2.38 -1.58 -12.18
N LEU A 70 1.06 -1.51 -12.34
CA LEU A 70 0.15 -2.65 -12.14
C LEU A 70 0.39 -3.76 -13.17
N LYS A 71 0.60 -3.40 -14.44
CA LYS A 71 0.94 -4.38 -15.50
C LYS A 71 2.24 -5.15 -15.20
N ARG A 72 3.21 -4.52 -14.53
CA ARG A 72 4.42 -5.23 -14.10
C ARG A 72 4.10 -6.31 -13.08
N TRP A 73 3.25 -6.03 -12.10
CA TRP A 73 2.81 -7.02 -11.11
C TRP A 73 1.97 -8.13 -11.73
N GLU A 74 1.06 -7.80 -12.66
CA GLU A 74 0.27 -8.77 -13.42
C GLU A 74 1.16 -9.76 -14.20
N SER A 75 2.30 -9.30 -14.74
CA SER A 75 3.23 -10.17 -15.49
C SER A 75 3.97 -11.22 -14.66
N VAL A 76 3.99 -11.09 -13.32
CA VAL A 76 4.77 -11.94 -12.41
C VAL A 76 3.96 -12.53 -11.26
N SER A 77 2.63 -12.40 -11.30
CA SER A 77 1.74 -12.84 -10.24
C SER A 77 0.42 -13.36 -10.83
N PRO A 78 -0.41 -14.08 -10.06
CA PRO A 78 -1.73 -14.49 -10.53
C PRO A 78 -2.74 -13.34 -10.57
N PHE A 79 -2.34 -12.11 -10.20
CA PHE A 79 -3.25 -10.98 -10.11
C PHE A 79 -3.52 -10.32 -11.46
N THR A 80 -4.76 -9.87 -11.66
CA THR A 80 -5.15 -8.97 -12.76
C THR A 80 -5.69 -7.68 -12.18
N PHE A 81 -5.53 -6.58 -12.92
CA PHE A 81 -5.92 -5.25 -12.45
C PHE A 81 -6.82 -4.54 -13.45
N GLU A 82 -7.93 -4.03 -12.96
CA GLU A 82 -8.88 -3.25 -13.74
C GLU A 82 -9.27 -1.96 -13.03
N GLN A 83 -9.47 -0.88 -13.78
CA GLN A 83 -9.99 0.35 -13.20
C GLN A 83 -11.48 0.14 -12.91
N ALA A 84 -11.90 0.35 -11.66
CA ALA A 84 -13.30 0.26 -11.28
C ALA A 84 -14.12 1.31 -12.04
N ASN A 85 -15.18 0.85 -12.73
CA ASN A 85 -16.24 1.73 -13.18
C ASN A 85 -16.99 2.24 -11.94
N ASN A 86 -17.43 3.49 -11.93
CA ASN A 86 -18.11 4.07 -10.77
C ASN A 86 -19.36 3.24 -10.40
N GLY A 87 -19.29 2.42 -9.34
CA GLY A 87 -20.47 1.82 -8.68
C GLY A 87 -20.74 0.32 -8.88
N GLN A 88 -19.76 -0.56 -8.64
CA GLN A 88 -20.03 -1.96 -8.27
C GLN A 88 -19.20 -2.39 -7.06
#